data_AF-A0A2N5YRS5-F1
#
_entry.id   AF-A0A2N5YRS5-F1
#
_cell.length_a   1.000
_cell.length_b   1.000
_cell.length_c   1.000
_cell.angle_alpha   90.00
_cell.angle_beta   90.00
_cell.angle_gamma   90.00
#
_symmetry.space_group_name_H-M   'P 1'
#
loop_
_entity.id
_entity.type
_entity.pdbx_description
1 polymer ?
#
loop_
_entity_poly.entity_id
_entity_poly.type
_entity_poly.pdbx_seq_one_letter_code
_entity_poly.pdbx_strand_id
1 'polypeptide(L)'
;MKFTIKSINVSERKGELKIPVSNIEIDDLGITTDAHRGKWHRQISFLAQEDIDMFAGKFNETFKPGDFAENITTQGINFRKTKVLDVLENDNVKLMITQKGKKCHGGGCAVFEQVGHCVMPKEGIFTQVLKTGKMSVGDELEYKQKVFKIAVITLSDRASAGIYEDISGPAITKLTNEYFEKIERLCNIENIIIPDN
;
A
#
# COMPACT_ATOMS: atom_id res chain seq x y z
N MET A 1 9.59 -9.56 0.69
CA MET A 1 10.27 -9.03 1.91
C MET A 1 9.28 -9.13 3.05
N LYS A 2 9.68 -9.63 4.22
CA LYS A 2 8.79 -9.83 5.36
C LYS A 2 9.02 -8.75 6.43
N PHE A 3 7.96 -8.39 7.14
CA PHE A 3 7.96 -7.41 8.22
C PHE A 3 6.88 -7.76 9.25
N THR A 4 7.01 -7.25 10.47
CA THR A 4 6.17 -7.67 11.61
C THR A 4 5.28 -6.53 12.09
N ILE A 5 4.08 -6.86 12.55
CA ILE A 5 3.20 -5.92 13.26
C ILE A 5 3.66 -5.75 14.71
N LYS A 6 3.92 -4.50 15.11
CA LYS A 6 4.31 -4.14 16.47
C LYS A 6 3.15 -3.64 17.31
N SER A 7 2.21 -2.93 16.70
CA SER A 7 1.01 -2.45 17.38
C SER A 7 -0.15 -2.34 16.41
N ILE A 8 -1.36 -2.49 16.96
CA ILE A 8 -2.62 -2.25 16.28
C ILE A 8 -3.40 -1.27 17.12
N ASN A 9 -3.79 -0.15 16.54
CA ASN A 9 -4.40 0.96 17.25
C ASN A 9 -5.73 1.35 16.57
N VAL A 10 -6.79 1.45 17.36
CA VAL A 10 -8.16 1.76 16.88
C VAL A 10 -8.78 2.88 17.69
N SER A 11 -9.68 3.65 17.09
CA SER A 11 -10.45 4.69 17.80
C SER A 11 -11.94 4.46 17.55
N GLU A 12 -12.77 4.52 18.58
CA GLU A 12 -14.23 4.33 18.45
C GLU A 12 -14.90 5.50 17.73
N ARG A 13 -14.43 6.74 17.96
CA ARG A 13 -14.96 7.94 17.30
C ARG A 13 -13.85 8.72 16.59
N LYS A 14 -14.26 9.54 15.62
CA LYS A 14 -13.34 10.41 14.89
C LYS A 14 -12.85 11.52 15.82
N GLY A 15 -11.54 11.79 15.79
CA GLY A 15 -10.90 12.80 16.62
C GLY A 15 -10.47 12.30 18.01
N GLU A 16 -10.83 11.07 18.38
CA GLU A 16 -10.30 10.43 19.59
C GLU A 16 -8.91 9.85 19.35
N LEU A 17 -8.13 9.75 20.43
CA LEU A 17 -6.85 9.04 20.40
C LEU A 17 -7.09 7.56 20.14
N LYS A 18 -6.19 6.95 19.36
CA LYS A 18 -6.22 5.52 19.12
C LYS A 18 -5.71 4.77 20.35
N ILE A 19 -6.36 3.66 20.65
CA ILE A 19 -6.05 2.78 21.78
C ILE A 19 -5.46 1.48 21.21
N PRO A 20 -4.37 0.96 21.78
CA PRO A 20 -3.77 -0.29 21.32
C PRO A 20 -4.69 -1.49 21.64
N VAL A 21 -4.80 -2.41 20.69
CA VAL A 21 -5.54 -3.67 20.79
C VAL A 21 -4.67 -4.84 20.33
N SER A 22 -4.95 -6.05 20.83
CA SER A 22 -4.14 -7.23 20.48
C SER A 22 -4.46 -7.81 19.11
N ASN A 23 -5.70 -7.63 18.63
CA ASN A 23 -6.18 -8.17 17.37
C ASN A 23 -7.36 -7.34 16.83
N ILE A 24 -7.61 -7.46 15.54
CA ILE A 24 -8.68 -6.79 14.81
C ILE A 24 -9.28 -7.71 13.75
N GLU A 25 -10.51 -7.39 13.37
CA GLU A 25 -11.17 -7.93 12.19
C GLU A 25 -11.25 -6.85 11.10
N ILE A 26 -11.02 -7.26 9.86
CA ILE A 26 -10.95 -6.41 8.69
C ILE A 26 -12.00 -6.85 7.69
N ASP A 27 -12.92 -5.94 7.34
CA ASP A 27 -13.93 -6.10 6.30
C ASP A 27 -13.59 -5.29 5.03
N ASP A 28 -14.51 -5.21 4.07
CA ASP A 28 -14.33 -4.46 2.83
C ASP A 28 -14.31 -2.93 3.01
N LEU A 29 -14.56 -2.44 4.23
CA LEU A 29 -14.58 -1.03 4.61
C LEU A 29 -13.38 -0.65 5.51
N GLY A 30 -12.61 -1.61 6.02
CA GLY A 30 -11.43 -1.40 6.85
C GLY A 30 -11.50 -2.18 8.16
N ILE A 31 -10.99 -1.59 9.24
CA ILE A 31 -11.05 -2.21 10.58
C ILE A 31 -12.46 -2.03 11.15
N THR A 32 -13.11 -3.12 11.55
CA THR A 32 -14.52 -3.11 11.97
C THR A 32 -14.79 -2.22 13.19
N THR A 33 -13.81 -2.09 14.09
CA THR A 33 -13.88 -1.29 15.32
C THR A 33 -13.28 0.11 15.21
N ASP A 34 -12.89 0.56 13.99
CA ASP A 34 -12.27 1.87 13.80
C ASP A 34 -13.23 2.90 13.18
N ALA A 35 -13.24 4.11 13.73
CA ALA A 35 -14.06 5.24 13.30
C ALA A 35 -13.78 5.73 11.86
N HIS A 36 -12.64 5.37 11.27
CA HIS A 36 -12.24 5.77 9.92
C HIS A 36 -12.60 4.73 8.85
N ARG A 37 -13.25 3.62 9.21
CA ARG A 37 -13.78 2.66 8.23
C ARG A 37 -14.76 3.33 7.25
N GLY A 38 -14.77 2.86 6.01
CA GLY A 38 -15.70 3.34 4.99
C GLY A 38 -15.34 2.89 3.57
N LYS A 39 -16.18 3.28 2.61
CA LYS A 39 -15.99 2.98 1.19
C LYS A 39 -15.12 4.06 0.53
N TRP A 40 -13.84 4.04 0.84
CA TRP A 40 -12.84 5.02 0.37
C TRP A 40 -11.45 4.39 0.32
N HIS A 41 -10.47 5.08 -0.24
CA HIS A 41 -9.14 4.51 -0.48
C HIS A 41 -8.22 4.51 0.76
N ARG A 42 -8.59 5.11 1.89
CA ARG A 42 -7.74 5.23 3.09
C ARG A 42 -8.25 4.40 4.26
N GLN A 43 -8.50 3.12 4.02
CA GLN A 43 -9.18 2.25 4.98
C GLN A 43 -8.32 1.89 6.19
N ILE A 44 -7.03 1.62 5.96
CA ILE A 44 -6.10 1.25 7.02
C ILE A 44 -4.78 2.00 6.81
N SER A 45 -4.32 2.71 7.85
CA SER A 45 -3.06 3.45 7.83
C SER A 45 -1.92 2.66 8.48
N PHE A 46 -0.72 2.80 7.92
CA PHE A 46 0.49 2.15 8.41
C PHE A 46 1.62 3.16 8.65
N LEU A 47 2.44 2.88 9.65
CA LEU A 47 3.69 3.57 9.94
C LEU A 47 4.76 2.57 10.41
N ALA A 48 6.02 2.83 10.08
CA ALA A 48 7.13 1.99 10.54
C ALA A 48 7.65 2.52 11.90
N GLN A 49 7.99 1.61 12.81
CA GLN A 49 8.57 1.96 14.11
C GLN A 49 9.90 2.69 13.92
N GLU A 50 10.68 2.31 12.91
CA GLU A 50 11.93 2.97 12.54
C GLU A 50 11.73 4.46 12.21
N ASP A 51 10.58 4.83 11.63
CA ASP A 51 10.22 6.22 11.35
C ASP A 51 9.78 6.98 12.59
N ILE A 52 9.07 6.30 13.51
CA ILE A 52 8.70 6.85 14.81
C ILE A 52 9.97 7.14 15.63
N ASP A 53 10.89 6.19 15.70
CA ASP A 53 12.13 6.30 16.50
C ASP A 53 13.04 7.41 15.95
N MET A 54 13.17 7.51 14.62
CA MET A 54 13.93 8.58 13.98
C MET A 54 13.30 9.95 14.23
N PHE A 55 11.97 10.04 14.24
CA PHE A 55 11.25 11.28 14.55
C PHE A 55 11.43 11.66 16.03
N ALA A 56 11.25 10.71 16.94
CA ALA A 56 11.47 10.85 18.38
C ALA A 56 12.86 11.42 18.69
N GLY A 57 13.91 10.83 18.11
CA GLY A 57 15.29 11.28 18.31
C GLY A 57 15.57 12.71 17.79
N LYS A 58 14.88 13.15 16.73
CA LYS A 58 15.04 14.52 16.19
C LYS A 58 14.46 15.59 17.12
N PHE A 59 13.39 15.27 17.84
CA PHE A 59 12.72 16.20 18.74
C PHE A 59 13.07 15.97 20.22
N ASN A 60 13.90 14.97 20.52
CA ASN A 60 14.24 14.55 21.88
C ASN A 60 12.99 14.28 22.72
N GLU A 61 12.02 13.60 22.10
CA GLU A 61 10.68 13.31 22.64
C GLU A 61 10.40 11.81 22.54
N THR A 62 9.40 11.32 23.27
CA THR A 62 8.95 9.92 23.18
C THR A 62 7.54 9.84 22.61
N PHE A 63 7.37 9.00 21.59
CA PHE A 63 6.07 8.74 20.97
C PHE A 63 5.72 7.27 21.07
N LYS A 64 4.45 6.98 21.34
CA LYS A 64 3.89 5.64 21.38
C LYS A 64 3.25 5.30 20.03
N PRO A 65 3.18 4.00 19.69
CA PRO A 65 2.31 3.53 18.62
C PRO A 65 0.89 4.08 18.76
N GLY A 66 0.35 4.63 17.68
CA GLY A 66 -0.98 5.25 17.63
C GLY A 66 -0.97 6.76 17.81
N ASP A 67 0.10 7.36 18.34
CA ASP A 67 0.19 8.82 18.57
C ASP A 67 0.08 9.61 17.25
N PHE A 68 0.52 9.02 16.14
CA PHE A 68 0.42 9.64 14.82
C PHE A 68 -0.90 9.31 14.11
N ALA A 69 -1.85 8.71 14.81
CA ALA A 69 -3.13 8.23 14.30
C ALA A 69 -3.00 7.14 13.22
N GLU A 70 -1.90 6.39 13.22
CA GLU A 70 -1.77 5.16 12.43
C GLU A 70 -2.57 4.01 13.03
N ASN A 71 -3.15 3.17 12.18
CA ASN A 71 -3.79 1.94 12.65
C ASN A 71 -2.74 0.88 12.95
N ILE A 72 -1.75 0.70 12.09
CA ILE A 72 -0.79 -0.39 12.20
C ILE A 72 0.62 0.17 12.28
N THR A 73 1.30 -0.14 13.37
CA THR A 73 2.73 0.14 13.54
C THR A 73 3.51 -1.12 13.21
N THR A 74 4.53 -1.02 12.37
CA THR A 74 5.27 -2.17 11.82
C THR A 74 6.76 -2.07 12.12
N GLN A 75 7.50 -3.16 11.95
CA GLN A 75 8.95 -3.18 12.05
C GLN A 75 9.54 -4.06 10.94
N GLY A 76 10.64 -3.64 10.34
CA GLY A 76 11.33 -4.34 9.25
C GLY A 76 10.95 -3.91 7.84
N ILE A 77 10.24 -2.78 7.69
CA ILE A 77 9.83 -2.24 6.38
C ILE A 77 10.08 -0.74 6.29
N ASN A 78 10.62 -0.29 5.16
CA ASN A 78 10.74 1.12 4.82
C ASN A 78 9.67 1.51 3.79
N PHE A 79 8.57 2.09 4.26
CA PHE A 79 7.46 2.49 3.40
C PHE A 79 7.80 3.61 2.40
N ARG A 80 8.91 4.35 2.58
CA ARG A 80 9.40 5.28 1.54
C ARG A 80 9.78 4.57 0.25
N LYS A 81 10.24 3.33 0.33
CA LYS A 81 10.66 2.53 -0.82
C LYS A 81 9.52 1.76 -1.49
N THR A 82 8.34 1.69 -0.87
CA THR A 82 7.16 1.07 -1.47
C THR A 82 6.48 2.03 -2.45
N LYS A 83 5.65 1.52 -3.33
CA LYS A 83 4.93 2.32 -4.32
C LYS A 83 3.42 2.03 -4.24
N VAL A 84 2.62 2.98 -4.69
CA VAL A 84 1.15 2.79 -4.79
C VAL A 84 0.86 1.58 -5.69
N LEU A 85 -0.20 0.84 -5.40
CA LEU A 85 -0.61 -0.45 -5.96
C LEU A 85 0.17 -1.69 -5.48
N ASP A 86 1.28 -1.51 -4.78
CA ASP A 86 1.96 -2.65 -4.15
C ASP A 86 1.09 -3.25 -3.04
N VAL A 87 1.41 -4.49 -2.65
CA VAL A 87 0.58 -5.32 -1.78
C VAL A 87 1.33 -5.66 -0.49
N LEU A 88 0.62 -5.59 0.62
CA LEU A 88 1.00 -6.15 1.92
C LEU A 88 0.06 -7.32 2.21
N GLU A 89 0.59 -8.53 2.37
CA GLU A 89 -0.27 -9.70 2.53
C GLU A 89 0.32 -10.79 3.41
N ASN A 90 -0.56 -11.61 3.94
CA ASN A 90 -0.26 -12.94 4.46
C ASN A 90 -1.44 -13.87 4.10
N ASP A 91 -1.51 -15.05 4.71
CA ASP A 91 -2.57 -16.01 4.42
C ASP A 91 -3.96 -15.52 4.85
N ASN A 92 -4.05 -14.60 5.82
CA ASN A 92 -5.31 -14.12 6.38
C ASN A 92 -5.83 -12.86 5.66
N VAL A 93 -4.95 -11.94 5.30
CA VAL A 93 -5.32 -10.61 4.81
C VAL A 93 -4.47 -10.18 3.61
N LYS A 94 -5.06 -9.35 2.74
CA LYS A 94 -4.38 -8.76 1.60
C LYS A 94 -4.78 -7.30 1.48
N LEU A 95 -3.80 -6.41 1.52
CA LEU A 95 -3.98 -4.97 1.55
C LEU A 95 -3.19 -4.33 0.42
N MET A 96 -3.79 -3.42 -0.33
CA MET A 96 -3.13 -2.68 -1.41
C MET A 96 -2.80 -1.28 -0.96
N ILE A 97 -1.57 -0.83 -1.19
CA ILE A 97 -1.16 0.56 -0.94
C ILE A 97 -1.89 1.47 -1.92
N THR A 98 -2.64 2.43 -1.42
CA THR A 98 -3.43 3.38 -2.22
C THR A 98 -2.87 4.79 -2.17
N GLN A 99 -2.16 5.13 -1.10
CA GLN A 99 -1.64 6.48 -0.89
C GLN A 99 -0.39 6.46 -0.02
N LYS A 100 0.55 7.36 -0.34
CA LYS A 100 1.72 7.66 0.49
C LYS A 100 1.59 9.07 1.05
N GLY A 101 1.75 9.20 2.35
CA GLY A 101 1.59 10.45 3.06
C GLY A 101 0.15 10.98 3.04
N LYS A 102 -0.07 12.09 3.74
CA LYS A 102 -1.25 12.95 3.58
C LYS A 102 -0.85 14.40 3.81
N LYS A 103 -1.48 15.35 3.11
CA LYS A 103 -1.31 16.76 3.48
C LYS A 103 -1.80 16.94 4.92
N CYS A 104 -0.95 17.52 5.76
CA CYS A 104 -1.33 17.92 7.12
C CYS A 104 -1.87 19.35 7.04
N HIS A 105 -3.05 19.58 7.63
CA HIS A 105 -3.63 20.92 7.73
C HIS A 105 -3.31 21.60 9.08
N GLY A 106 -2.37 21.05 9.85
CA GLY A 106 -1.60 21.80 10.86
C GLY A 106 -2.33 22.27 12.12
N GLY A 107 -3.42 21.63 12.56
CA GLY A 107 -4.12 22.14 13.76
C GLY A 107 -5.16 21.21 14.38
N GLY A 108 -4.94 19.89 14.37
CA GLY A 108 -5.89 18.96 14.99
C GLY A 108 -5.32 17.57 15.30
N CYS A 109 -4.02 17.47 15.51
CA CYS A 109 -3.37 16.22 15.92
C CYS A 109 -2.45 16.55 17.09
N ALA A 110 -2.58 15.81 18.19
CA ALA A 110 -1.85 16.03 19.45
C ALA A 110 -0.33 16.13 19.24
N VAL A 111 0.24 15.29 18.36
CA VAL A 111 1.67 15.35 18.02
C VAL A 111 2.04 16.68 17.34
N PHE A 112 1.20 17.16 16.43
CA PHE A 112 1.45 18.44 15.76
C PHE A 112 1.36 19.61 16.74
N GLU A 113 0.45 19.55 17.71
CA GLU A 113 0.36 20.54 18.78
C GLU A 113 1.58 20.49 19.72
N GLN A 114 2.10 19.29 19.99
CA GLN A 114 3.26 19.09 20.86
C GLN A 114 4.58 19.55 20.22
N VAL A 115 4.85 19.16 18.96
CA VAL A 115 6.17 19.39 18.32
C VAL A 115 6.12 20.14 17.00
N GLY A 116 4.95 20.63 16.56
CA GLY A 116 4.79 21.41 15.32
C GLY A 116 4.96 20.60 14.02
N HIS A 117 5.19 19.29 14.11
CA HIS A 117 5.47 18.42 12.96
C HIS A 117 4.80 17.05 13.13
N CYS A 118 4.57 16.34 12.02
CA CYS A 118 4.02 14.99 12.04
C CYS A 118 4.76 14.12 11.02
N VAL A 119 5.00 12.85 11.37
CA VAL A 119 5.70 11.88 10.52
C VAL A 119 4.79 11.29 9.42
N MET A 120 3.50 11.11 9.72
CA MET A 120 2.52 10.50 8.79
C MET A 120 2.40 11.19 7.43
N PRO A 121 2.47 12.52 7.30
CA PRO A 121 2.48 13.21 6.02
C PRO A 121 3.57 12.78 5.04
N LYS A 122 4.72 12.30 5.53
CA LYS A 122 5.88 11.95 4.73
C LYS A 122 6.09 10.44 4.65
N GLU A 123 5.93 9.76 5.79
CA GLU A 123 6.37 8.38 5.97
C GLU A 123 5.20 7.38 6.02
N GLY A 124 4.03 7.84 6.47
CA GLY A 124 2.85 7.01 6.59
C GLY A 124 2.30 6.59 5.24
N ILE A 125 1.65 5.44 5.18
CA ILE A 125 0.91 5.00 4.00
C ILE A 125 -0.54 4.66 4.36
N PHE A 126 -1.39 4.61 3.35
CA PHE A 126 -2.75 4.12 3.46
C PHE A 126 -2.98 2.97 2.50
N THR A 127 -3.84 2.07 2.92
CA THR A 127 -4.20 0.87 2.15
C THR A 127 -5.71 0.71 2.02
N GLN A 128 -6.09 -0.07 1.01
CA GLN A 128 -7.42 -0.62 0.82
C GLN A 128 -7.37 -2.14 0.98
N VAL A 129 -8.45 -2.71 1.52
CA VAL A 129 -8.63 -4.14 1.72
C VAL A 129 -8.94 -4.82 0.39
N LEU A 130 -8.13 -5.81 0.02
CA LEU A 130 -8.37 -6.72 -1.11
C LEU A 130 -8.87 -8.10 -0.65
N LYS A 131 -8.51 -8.53 0.56
CA LYS A 131 -8.98 -9.75 1.21
C LYS A 131 -9.26 -9.45 2.68
N THR A 132 -10.52 -9.67 3.09
CA THR A 132 -10.99 -9.54 4.47
C THR A 132 -10.41 -10.64 5.34
N GLY A 133 -10.28 -10.40 6.64
CA GLY A 133 -9.71 -11.38 7.55
C GLY A 133 -9.37 -10.81 8.92
N LYS A 134 -8.50 -11.50 9.64
CA LYS A 134 -8.04 -11.10 10.98
C LYS A 134 -6.57 -10.76 10.97
N MET A 135 -6.19 -9.87 11.85
CA MET A 135 -4.81 -9.43 12.03
C MET A 135 -4.52 -9.25 13.52
N SER A 136 -3.38 -9.73 13.98
CA SER A 136 -2.94 -9.69 15.38
C SER A 136 -1.56 -9.05 15.52
N VAL A 137 -1.28 -8.47 16.69
CA VAL A 137 0.07 -8.03 17.02
C VAL A 137 1.02 -9.23 16.96
N GLY A 138 2.17 -9.03 16.33
CA GLY A 138 3.16 -10.09 16.09
C GLY A 138 2.98 -10.82 14.75
N ASP A 139 1.87 -10.61 14.03
CA ASP A 139 1.72 -11.18 12.69
C ASP A 139 2.83 -10.68 11.75
N GLU A 140 3.28 -11.58 10.88
CA GLU A 140 4.18 -11.25 9.79
C GLU A 140 3.38 -11.01 8.51
N LEU A 141 3.71 -9.93 7.81
CA LEU A 141 3.25 -9.66 6.45
C LEU A 141 4.42 -9.68 5.48
N GLU A 142 4.10 -10.04 4.24
CA GLU A 142 5.00 -9.91 3.12
C GLU A 142 4.62 -8.69 2.27
N TYR A 143 5.62 -7.87 1.97
CA TYR A 143 5.56 -6.85 0.94
C TYR A 143 5.86 -7.45 -0.43
N LYS A 144 4.93 -7.23 -1.37
CA LYS A 144 5.03 -7.64 -2.78
C LYS A 144 4.81 -6.45 -3.71
N GLN A 145 5.72 -6.26 -4.65
CA GLN A 145 5.56 -5.27 -5.71
C GLN A 145 4.40 -5.66 -6.63
N LYS A 146 3.67 -4.66 -7.12
CA LYS A 146 2.64 -4.89 -8.14
C LYS A 146 3.28 -5.40 -9.43
N VAL A 147 2.88 -6.58 -9.87
CA VAL A 147 3.11 -7.06 -11.24
C VAL A 147 1.92 -6.66 -12.09
N PHE A 148 2.15 -5.80 -13.09
CA PHE A 148 1.14 -5.39 -14.06
C PHE A 148 1.00 -6.45 -15.14
N LYS A 149 -0.21 -6.94 -15.37
CA LYS A 149 -0.49 -7.86 -16.48
C LYS A 149 -0.94 -7.03 -17.69
N ILE A 150 -0.25 -7.18 -18.81
CA ILE A 150 -0.49 -6.40 -20.02
C ILE A 150 -0.65 -7.38 -21.17
N ALA A 151 -1.72 -7.21 -21.94
CA ALA A 151 -1.90 -7.93 -23.20
C ALA A 151 -1.65 -6.94 -24.34
N VAL A 152 -0.73 -7.28 -25.24
CA VAL A 152 -0.53 -6.63 -26.53
C VAL A 152 -1.27 -7.48 -27.55
N ILE A 153 -2.29 -6.91 -28.18
CA ILE A 153 -3.18 -7.64 -29.08
C ILE A 153 -3.03 -7.07 -30.49
N THR A 154 -2.58 -7.91 -31.42
CA THR A 154 -2.57 -7.61 -32.85
C THR A 154 -3.80 -8.21 -33.49
N LEU A 155 -4.69 -7.34 -33.99
CA LEU A 155 -5.89 -7.72 -34.73
C LEU A 155 -5.59 -7.75 -36.23
N SER A 156 -5.52 -8.95 -36.82
CA SER A 156 -5.32 -9.13 -38.26
C SER A 156 -5.58 -10.57 -38.70
N ASP A 157 -6.52 -10.75 -39.63
CA ASP A 157 -6.76 -12.05 -40.28
C ASP A 157 -5.50 -12.62 -40.91
N ARG A 158 -4.72 -11.76 -41.59
CA ARG A 158 -3.53 -12.18 -42.32
C ARG A 158 -2.39 -12.57 -41.39
N ALA A 159 -2.16 -11.81 -40.31
CA ALA A 159 -1.15 -12.15 -39.33
C ALA A 159 -1.56 -13.39 -38.54
N SER A 160 -2.84 -13.49 -38.14
CA SER A 160 -3.40 -14.63 -37.43
C SER A 160 -3.33 -15.92 -38.28
N ALA A 161 -3.56 -15.82 -39.58
CA ALA A 161 -3.40 -16.93 -40.53
C ALA A 161 -1.94 -17.22 -40.92
N GLY A 162 -0.95 -16.50 -40.38
CA GLY A 162 0.47 -16.69 -40.70
C GLY A 162 0.88 -16.27 -42.12
N ILE A 163 0.04 -15.48 -42.82
CA ILE A 163 0.34 -14.95 -44.16
C ILE A 163 1.48 -13.94 -44.11
N TYR A 164 1.58 -13.17 -43.01
CA TYR A 164 2.75 -12.37 -42.70
C TYR A 164 3.01 -12.36 -41.19
N GLU A 165 4.25 -12.06 -40.80
CA GLU A 165 4.65 -11.96 -39.39
C GLU A 165 4.16 -10.66 -38.75
N ASP A 166 3.60 -10.75 -37.54
CA ASP A 166 3.32 -9.57 -36.73
C ASP A 166 4.62 -8.94 -36.20
N ILE A 167 4.96 -7.78 -36.75
CA ILE A 167 6.07 -6.93 -36.28
C ILE A 167 5.63 -5.87 -35.27
N SER A 168 4.33 -5.56 -35.22
CA SER A 168 3.78 -4.50 -34.36
C SER A 168 3.67 -4.96 -32.92
N GLY A 169 3.14 -6.15 -32.68
CA GLY A 169 3.03 -6.72 -31.33
C GLY A 169 4.38 -6.83 -30.61
N PRO A 170 5.43 -7.42 -31.24
CA PRO A 170 6.76 -7.48 -30.63
C PRO A 170 7.38 -6.09 -30.38
N ALA A 171 7.19 -5.14 -31.30
CA ALA A 171 7.69 -3.77 -31.12
C ALA A 171 7.02 -3.07 -29.93
N ILE A 172 5.71 -3.17 -29.78
CA ILE A 172 4.96 -2.61 -28.64
C ILE A 172 5.34 -3.31 -27.33
N THR A 173 5.52 -4.63 -27.36
CA THR A 173 5.98 -5.41 -26.20
C THR A 173 7.33 -4.90 -25.71
N LYS A 174 8.27 -4.66 -26.63
CA LYS A 174 9.60 -4.09 -26.30
C LYS A 174 9.49 -2.71 -25.66
N LEU A 175 8.77 -1.77 -26.30
CA LEU A 175 8.60 -0.41 -25.78
C LEU A 175 7.93 -0.39 -24.40
N THR A 176 6.97 -1.29 -24.19
CA THR A 176 6.27 -1.42 -22.91
C THR A 176 7.20 -1.95 -21.83
N ASN A 177 8.01 -2.98 -22.11
CA ASN A 177 9.01 -3.46 -21.15
C ASN A 177 10.01 -2.35 -20.77
N GLU A 178 10.57 -1.64 -21.76
CA GLU A 178 11.50 -0.53 -21.53
C GLU A 178 10.88 0.58 -20.66
N TYR A 179 9.60 0.89 -20.87
CA TYR A 179 8.88 1.84 -20.03
C TYR A 179 8.77 1.37 -18.58
N PHE A 180 8.39 0.11 -18.36
CA PHE A 180 8.23 -0.46 -17.02
C PHE A 180 9.56 -0.57 -16.27
N GLU A 181 10.64 -0.94 -16.96
CA GLU A 181 12.01 -0.90 -16.42
C GLU A 181 12.40 0.51 -15.98
N LYS A 182 12.16 1.52 -16.83
CA LYS A 182 12.47 2.93 -16.55
C LYS A 182 11.75 3.46 -15.31
N ILE A 183 10.50 3.07 -15.08
CA ILE A 183 9.74 3.47 -13.88
C ILE A 183 9.93 2.51 -12.70
N GLU A 184 10.83 1.53 -12.85
CA GLU A 184 11.16 0.48 -11.89
C GLU A 184 9.89 -0.25 -11.39
N ARG A 185 9.06 -0.70 -12.32
CA ARG A 185 7.84 -1.47 -12.06
C ARG A 185 7.93 -2.81 -12.77
N LEU A 186 7.34 -3.83 -12.14
CA LEU A 186 7.27 -5.16 -12.72
C LEU A 186 6.06 -5.26 -13.63
N CYS A 187 6.24 -5.83 -14.82
CA CYS A 187 5.13 -6.21 -15.68
C CYS A 187 5.32 -7.64 -16.21
N ASN A 188 4.21 -8.25 -16.60
CA ASN A 188 4.14 -9.47 -17.38
C ASN A 188 3.35 -9.13 -18.64
N ILE A 189 4.01 -9.24 -19.79
CA ILE A 189 3.43 -8.87 -21.08
C ILE A 189 3.18 -10.13 -21.89
N GLU A 190 1.94 -10.29 -22.34
CA GLU A 190 1.53 -11.33 -23.28
C GLU A 190 1.29 -10.68 -24.64
N ASN A 191 1.86 -11.25 -25.70
CA ASN A 191 1.62 -10.82 -27.07
C ASN A 191 0.70 -11.85 -27.75
N ILE A 192 -0.43 -11.39 -28.26
CA ILE A 192 -1.51 -12.21 -28.81
C ILE A 192 -1.86 -11.69 -30.19
N ILE A 193 -1.96 -12.58 -31.17
CA ILE A 193 -2.50 -12.27 -32.49
C ILE A 193 -3.90 -12.88 -32.58
N ILE A 194 -4.89 -12.06 -32.92
CA ILE A 194 -6.28 -12.48 -33.11
C ILE A 194 -6.77 -12.10 -34.52
N PRO A 195 -7.66 -12.89 -35.13
CA PRO A 195 -8.30 -12.54 -36.38
C PRO A 195 -9.40 -11.48 -36.15
N ASP A 196 -9.83 -10.83 -37.23
CA ASP A 196 -10.83 -9.74 -37.26
C ASP A 196 -12.21 -10.22 -37.77
N ASN A 197 -12.51 -11.50 -37.54
CA ASN A 197 -13.64 -12.21 -38.14
C ASN A 197 -14.67 -12.77 -37.14
#